data_AF-A0A1P8JK84-F1
#
_entry.id   AF-A0A1P8JK84-F1
#
_cell.length_a   1.000
_cell.length_b   1.000
_cell.length_c   1.000
_cell.angle_alpha   90.00
_cell.angle_beta   90.00
_cell.angle_gamma   90.00
#
_symmetry.space_group_name_H-M   'P 1'
#
loop_
_entity.id
_entity.type
_entity.pdbx_description
1 polymer ?
#
loop_
_entity_poly.entity_id
_entity_poly.type
_entity_poly.pdbx_seq_one_letter_code
_entity_poly.pdbx_strand_id
1 'polypeptide(L)'
;MKTKIGFNLRQVCGENIIVAEGEENIDFSNIISMNESSAFLWKEAQQLESFTIADLVRILTAEYEVDEATATEDVTKLTAQWGAAGILEGDDIPVLPTQETTEKLSATPSAPAEEAEKKEKKGFFKKLFG
;
A
#
# COMPACT_ATOMS: atom_id res chain seq x y z
N MET A 1 15.82 5.61 10.46
CA MET A 1 15.70 5.07 9.07
C MET A 1 15.42 6.19 8.07
N LYS A 2 15.61 5.95 6.75
CA LYS A 2 15.33 6.92 5.68
C LYS A 2 14.93 6.23 4.36
N THR A 3 14.34 6.98 3.44
CA THR A 3 14.02 6.49 2.09
C THR A 3 15.28 6.32 1.26
N LYS A 4 15.33 5.28 0.43
CA LYS A 4 16.46 5.03 -0.46
C LYS A 4 16.34 5.85 -1.74
N ILE A 5 17.47 6.42 -2.20
CA ILE A 5 17.53 7.20 -3.43
C ILE A 5 17.27 6.30 -4.64
N GLY A 6 16.57 6.83 -5.64
CA GLY A 6 16.25 6.11 -6.88
C GLY A 6 14.91 5.36 -6.83
N PHE A 7 14.06 5.61 -5.83
CA PHE A 7 12.69 5.11 -5.80
C PHE A 7 11.70 6.27 -5.88
N ASN A 8 10.95 6.36 -6.97
CA ASN A 8 10.03 7.46 -7.24
C ASN A 8 8.58 6.98 -7.23
N LEU A 9 7.71 7.77 -6.60
CA LEU A 9 6.27 7.57 -6.65
C LEU A 9 5.70 8.13 -7.95
N ARG A 10 5.02 7.29 -8.73
CA ARG A 10 4.33 7.65 -9.96
C ARG A 10 2.86 7.29 -9.87
N GLN A 11 2.03 8.03 -10.59
CA GLN A 11 0.63 7.70 -10.77
C GLN A 11 0.40 7.14 -12.17
N VAL A 12 -0.14 5.93 -12.26
CA VAL A 12 -0.42 5.24 -13.53
C VAL A 12 -1.86 4.73 -13.47
N CYS A 13 -2.71 5.13 -14.43
CA CYS A 13 -4.12 4.72 -14.48
C CYS A 13 -4.93 4.98 -13.18
N GLY A 14 -4.52 5.97 -12.38
CA GLY A 14 -5.15 6.28 -11.09
C GLY A 14 -4.55 5.56 -9.89
N GLU A 15 -3.65 4.60 -10.11
CA GLU A 15 -2.94 3.86 -9.06
C GLU A 15 -1.61 4.53 -8.73
N ASN A 16 -1.21 4.47 -7.46
CA ASN A 16 0.09 4.95 -6.99
C ASN A 16 1.09 3.80 -6.99
N ILE A 17 2.22 3.95 -7.67
CA ILE A 17 3.26 2.92 -7.75
C ILE A 17 4.64 3.51 -7.45
N ILE A 18 5.48 2.73 -6.77
CA ILE A 18 6.90 3.03 -6.64
C ILE A 18 7.65 2.37 -7.79
N VAL A 19 8.50 3.15 -8.45
CA VAL A 19 9.36 2.72 -9.55
C VAL A 19 10.83 2.99 -9.19
N ALA A 20 11.69 2.00 -9.40
CA ALA A 20 13.13 2.17 -9.29
C ALA A 20 13.68 2.86 -10.57
N GLU A 21 14.48 3.91 -10.40
CA GLU A 21 15.05 4.73 -11.47
C GLU A 21 16.55 4.99 -11.21
N GLY A 22 17.42 4.70 -12.19
CA GLY A 22 18.85 4.99 -12.13
C GLY A 22 19.68 4.18 -13.15
N GLU A 23 20.90 4.66 -13.47
CA GLU A 23 21.81 4.00 -14.44
C GLU A 23 22.23 2.59 -14.04
N GLU A 24 22.26 2.28 -12.73
CA GLU A 24 22.62 0.96 -12.22
C GLU A 24 21.42 0.01 -12.05
N ASN A 25 20.19 0.47 -12.33
CA ASN A 25 18.98 -0.29 -12.04
C ASN A 25 18.02 -0.27 -13.24
N ILE A 26 18.40 -0.97 -14.32
CA ILE A 26 17.53 -1.26 -15.49
C ILE A 26 16.60 -2.46 -15.17
N ASP A 27 16.22 -2.64 -13.91
CA ASP A 27 15.28 -3.68 -13.52
C ASP A 27 13.99 -3.04 -12.99
N PHE A 28 13.09 -2.75 -13.93
CA PHE A 28 11.74 -2.23 -13.69
C PHE A 28 10.80 -3.29 -13.07
N SER A 29 11.32 -4.47 -12.72
CA SER A 29 10.48 -5.58 -12.22
C SER A 29 9.97 -5.36 -10.80
N ASN A 30 10.58 -4.45 -10.02
CA ASN A 30 10.18 -4.16 -8.65
C ASN A 30 9.19 -2.98 -8.61
N ILE A 31 7.97 -3.23 -9.08
CA ILE A 31 6.83 -2.30 -8.94
C ILE A 31 6.15 -2.58 -7.61
N ILE A 32 6.05 -1.57 -6.75
CA ILE A 32 5.32 -1.66 -5.49
C ILE A 32 4.07 -0.80 -5.60
N SER A 33 2.90 -1.41 -5.49
CA SER A 33 1.63 -0.67 -5.45
C SER A 33 1.43 -0.06 -4.07
N MET A 34 1.00 1.20 -4.04
CA MET A 34 0.66 1.93 -2.84
C MET A 34 -0.82 2.27 -2.83
N ASN A 35 -1.46 2.09 -1.68
CA ASN A 35 -2.75 2.71 -1.40
C ASN A 35 -2.57 4.21 -1.14
N GLU A 36 -3.66 4.95 -0.97
CA GLU A 36 -3.63 6.40 -0.80
C GLU A 36 -2.81 6.85 0.43
N SER A 37 -3.03 6.22 1.59
CA SER A 37 -2.33 6.58 2.83
C SER A 37 -0.85 6.24 2.80
N SER A 38 -0.46 5.11 2.22
CA SER A 38 0.96 4.75 2.04
C SER A 38 1.67 5.67 1.03
N ALA A 39 0.99 6.05 -0.06
CA ALA A 39 1.50 7.02 -1.02
C ALA A 39 1.68 8.41 -0.40
N PHE A 40 0.75 8.85 0.43
CA PHE A 40 0.86 10.08 1.22
C PHE A 40 2.07 10.02 2.16
N LEU A 41 2.16 9.00 3.00
CA LEU A 41 3.29 8.84 3.93
C LEU A 41 4.64 8.74 3.21
N TRP A 42 4.69 8.09 2.04
CA TRP A 42 5.90 8.01 1.24
C TRP A 42 6.35 9.39 0.71
N LYS A 43 5.41 10.25 0.29
CA LYS A 43 5.73 11.63 -0.13
C LYS A 43 6.32 12.43 1.01
N GLU A 44 5.72 12.35 2.19
CA GLU A 44 6.20 13.05 3.39
C GLU A 44 7.57 12.51 3.85
N ALA A 45 7.75 11.19 3.85
CA ALA A 45 9.01 10.53 4.20
C ALA A 45 10.17 10.91 3.27
N GLN A 46 9.92 11.16 1.99
CA GLN A 46 10.94 11.63 1.04
C GLN A 46 11.41 13.07 1.30
N GLN A 47 10.60 13.90 1.98
CA GLN A 47 11.01 15.26 2.35
C GLN A 47 11.92 15.28 3.58
N LEU A 48 12.01 14.17 4.32
CA LEU A 48 12.81 14.03 5.53
C LEU A 48 14.16 13.39 5.22
N GLU A 49 15.24 13.92 5.78
CA GLU A 49 16.56 13.29 5.68
C GLU A 49 16.59 11.93 6.41
N SER A 50 15.87 11.84 7.53
CA SER A 50 15.61 10.60 8.26
C SER A 50 14.33 10.74 9.08
N PHE A 51 13.73 9.61 9.42
CA PHE A 51 12.48 9.56 10.19
C PHE A 51 12.43 8.32 11.08
N THR A 52 11.53 8.39 12.05
CA THR A 52 11.15 7.31 12.97
C THR A 52 9.70 6.89 12.74
N ILE A 53 9.28 5.80 13.39
CA ILE A 53 7.87 5.40 13.43
C ILE A 53 7.01 6.53 13.99
N ALA A 54 7.44 7.16 15.09
CA ALA A 54 6.69 8.23 15.74
C ALA A 54 6.48 9.44 14.81
N ASP A 55 7.45 9.76 13.95
CA ASP A 55 7.31 10.85 12.98
C ASP A 55 6.20 10.56 11.97
N LEU A 56 6.19 9.35 11.40
CA LEU A 56 5.18 8.94 10.44
C LEU A 56 3.79 8.75 11.07
N VAL A 57 3.72 8.29 12.32
CA VAL A 57 2.47 8.23 13.09
C VAL A 57 1.88 9.62 13.26
N ARG A 58 2.71 10.58 13.70
CA ARG A 58 2.28 11.97 13.86
C ARG A 58 1.76 12.56 12.55
N ILE A 59 2.45 12.30 11.44
CA ILE A 59 2.04 12.74 10.11
C ILE A 59 0.71 12.09 9.71
N LEU A 60 0.55 10.78 9.93
CA LEU A 60 -0.68 10.06 9.60
C LEU A 60 -1.88 10.58 10.40
N THR A 61 -1.74 10.73 11.72
CA THR A 61 -2.80 11.22 12.62
C THR A 61 -3.13 12.69 12.41
N ALA A 62 -2.23 13.47 11.78
CA ALA A 62 -2.49 14.87 11.47
C ALA A 62 -3.34 15.02 10.20
N GLU A 63 -3.19 14.11 9.24
CA GLU A 63 -3.96 14.11 7.98
C GLU A 63 -5.26 13.31 8.11
N TYR A 64 -5.23 12.20 8.82
CA TYR A 64 -6.35 11.27 8.96
C TYR A 64 -6.85 11.20 10.40
N GLU A 65 -8.17 11.10 10.56
CA GLU A 65 -8.82 10.87 11.85
C GLU A 65 -8.68 9.39 12.25
N VAL A 66 -7.48 9.02 12.67
CA VAL A 66 -7.12 7.69 13.18
C VAL A 66 -6.48 7.83 14.56
N ASP A 67 -6.75 6.88 15.45
CA ASP A 67 -6.14 6.89 16.78
C ASP A 67 -4.65 6.51 16.72
N GLU A 68 -3.89 7.00 17.68
CA GLU A 68 -2.43 6.81 17.73
C GLU A 68 -2.02 5.33 17.80
N ALA A 69 -2.80 4.48 18.48
CA ALA A 69 -2.46 3.06 18.61
C ALA A 69 -2.61 2.34 17.27
N THR A 70 -3.72 2.54 16.57
CA THR A 70 -3.95 2.01 15.22
C THR A 70 -2.91 2.56 14.24
N ALA A 71 -2.67 3.87 14.26
CA ALA A 71 -1.66 4.50 13.40
C ALA A 71 -0.26 3.92 13.64
N THR A 72 0.10 3.66 14.90
CA THR A 72 1.39 3.05 15.26
C THR A 72 1.52 1.65 14.70
N GLU A 73 0.48 0.82 14.82
CA GLU A 73 0.48 -0.53 14.27
C GLU A 73 0.62 -0.52 12.74
N ASP A 74 -0.16 0.33 12.07
CA ASP A 74 -0.16 0.44 10.61
C ASP A 74 1.18 0.97 10.08
N VAL A 75 1.73 2.04 10.67
CA VAL A 75 3.03 2.59 10.30
C VAL A 75 4.15 1.58 10.55
N THR A 76 4.09 0.82 11.64
CA THR A 76 5.09 -0.22 11.94
C THR A 76 5.06 -1.32 10.89
N LYS A 77 3.87 -1.79 10.49
CA LYS A 77 3.72 -2.77 9.40
C LYS A 77 4.20 -2.21 8.07
N LEU A 78 3.83 -0.97 7.76
CA LEU A 78 4.18 -0.32 6.51
C LEU A 78 5.69 -0.14 6.34
N THR A 79 6.37 0.36 7.37
CA THR A 79 7.83 0.56 7.35
C THR A 79 8.58 -0.77 7.34
N ALA A 80 8.06 -1.83 7.97
CA ALA A 80 8.60 -3.17 7.84
C ALA A 80 8.47 -3.70 6.40
N GLN A 81 7.33 -3.49 5.75
CA GLN A 81 7.11 -3.87 4.34
C GLN A 81 8.05 -3.10 3.41
N TRP A 82 8.23 -1.80 3.61
CA TRP A 82 9.17 -0.98 2.84
C TRP A 82 10.63 -1.42 3.06
N GLY A 83 10.98 -1.79 4.30
CA GLY A 83 12.26 -2.39 4.63
C GLY A 83 12.50 -3.71 3.89
N ALA A 84 11.53 -4.62 3.95
CA ALA A 84 11.60 -5.91 3.24
C ALA A 84 11.64 -5.74 1.71
N ALA A 85 10.97 -4.73 1.18
CA ALA A 85 11.03 -4.36 -0.24
C ALA A 85 12.35 -3.67 -0.66
N GLY A 86 13.22 -3.35 0.30
CA GLY A 86 14.53 -2.73 0.03
C GLY A 86 14.46 -1.26 -0.39
N ILE A 87 13.35 -0.57 -0.10
CA ILE A 87 13.15 0.85 -0.44
C ILE A 87 13.45 1.80 0.72
N LEU A 88 13.79 1.25 1.89
CA LEU A 88 14.34 1.98 3.04
C LEU A 88 15.79 1.58 3.31
N GLU A 89 16.52 2.46 3.98
CA GLU A 89 17.86 2.21 4.50
C GLU A 89 18.01 2.74 5.94
N GLY A 90 18.90 2.10 6.71
CA GLY A 90 19.19 2.40 8.12
C GLY A 90 18.95 1.22 9.06
N ASP A 91 19.49 1.31 10.27
CA ASP A 91 19.49 0.20 11.25
C ASP A 91 18.19 0.11 12.09
N ASP A 92 17.35 1.15 12.05
CA ASP A 92 16.11 1.25 12.86
C ASP A 92 14.86 0.71 12.14
N ILE A 93 15.03 -0.07 11.07
CA ILE A 93 13.90 -0.62 10.30
C ILE A 93 13.27 -1.78 11.10
N PRO A 94 11.95 -1.75 11.38
CA PRO A 94 11.30 -2.82 12.12
C PRO A 94 11.32 -4.13 11.32
N VAL A 95 11.80 -5.21 11.94
CA VAL A 95 11.76 -6.55 11.37
C VAL A 95 10.57 -7.29 11.97
N LEU A 96 9.47 -7.37 11.22
CA LEU A 96 8.35 -8.22 11.59
C LEU A 96 8.61 -9.65 11.12
N PRO A 97 8.33 -10.69 11.96
CA PRO A 97 8.43 -12.08 11.53
C PRO A 97 7.47 -12.29 10.35
N THR A 98 8.05 -12.43 9.16
CA THR A 98 7.34 -12.59 7.90
C THR A 98 6.62 -13.93 7.92
N GLN A 99 5.28 -13.93 8.00
CA GLN A 99 4.56 -15.04 7.36
C GLN A 99 4.72 -14.81 5.86
N GLU A 100 5.37 -15.78 5.21
CA GLU A 100 5.66 -15.80 3.78
C GLU A 100 4.46 -15.27 2.98
N THR A 101 4.58 -14.06 2.44
CA THR A 101 3.72 -13.62 1.33
C THR A 101 4.56 -13.61 0.07
N THR A 102 5.14 -14.76 -0.25
CA THR A 102 5.41 -15.14 -1.63
C THR A 102 4.10 -15.66 -2.22
N GLU A 103 3.24 -14.76 -2.69
CA GLU A 103 2.27 -15.06 -3.76
C GLU A 103 1.72 -13.75 -4.36
N LYS A 104 2.38 -13.31 -5.44
CA LYS A 104 1.76 -12.88 -6.69
C LYS A 104 0.39 -12.17 -6.55
N LEU A 105 0.41 -10.85 -6.35
CA LEU A 105 -0.80 -10.04 -6.57
C LEU A 105 -1.05 -9.89 -8.08
N SER A 106 -1.68 -10.91 -8.66
CA SER A 106 -2.38 -10.81 -9.94
C SER A 106 -3.82 -11.28 -9.75
N ALA A 107 -4.76 -10.34 -9.97
CA ALA A 107 -6.18 -10.48 -10.26
C ALA A 107 -7.18 -10.74 -9.11
N THR A 108 -8.01 -9.75 -8.81
CA THR A 108 -9.49 -9.88 -8.94
C THR A 108 -10.11 -8.50 -9.19
N PRO A 109 -11.18 -8.40 -10.01
CA PRO A 109 -11.63 -7.17 -10.65
C PRO A 109 -12.53 -6.33 -9.74
N SER A 110 -12.59 -5.03 -10.06
CA SER A 110 -13.50 -4.04 -9.50
C SER A 110 -14.89 -4.61 -9.20
N ALA A 111 -15.31 -4.51 -7.94
CA ALA A 111 -16.71 -4.33 -7.63
C ALA A 111 -17.05 -2.85 -7.82
N PRO A 112 -17.98 -2.46 -8.69
CA PRO A 112 -18.61 -1.16 -8.60
C PRO A 112 -19.75 -1.24 -7.59
N ALA A 113 -19.68 -0.40 -6.56
CA ALA A 113 -20.85 -0.02 -5.79
C ALA A 113 -21.59 1.07 -6.59
N GLU A 114 -22.88 0.87 -6.89
CA GLU A 114 -23.94 1.88 -6.67
C GLU A 114 -25.36 1.37 -7.01
N GLU A 115 -26.23 1.57 -6.02
CA GLU A 115 -27.65 1.98 -6.04
C GLU A 115 -28.81 1.23 -6.74
N ALA A 116 -29.83 1.02 -5.89
CA ALA A 116 -31.26 1.27 -6.07
C ALA A 116 -32.22 0.24 -6.71
N GLU A 117 -33.16 -0.21 -5.86
CA GLU A 117 -34.60 -0.40 -6.09
C GLU A 117 -35.12 -1.31 -7.25
N LYS A 118 -35.70 -2.49 -6.91
CA LYS A 118 -37.16 -2.75 -6.82
C LYS A 118 -37.53 -4.24 -6.78
N LYS A 119 -38.58 -4.49 -5.98
CA LYS A 119 -39.45 -5.67 -5.80
C LYS A 119 -39.72 -6.51 -7.06
N GLU A 120 -39.70 -7.85 -6.95
CA GLU A 120 -40.89 -8.75 -6.87
C GLU A 120 -40.61 -10.22 -7.26
N LYS A 121 -41.09 -11.11 -6.38
CA LYS A 121 -41.83 -12.37 -6.61
C LYS A 121 -41.29 -13.50 -7.53
N LYS A 122 -41.07 -14.63 -6.84
CA LYS A 122 -41.57 -16.00 -7.11
C LYS A 122 -41.21 -16.66 -8.45
N GLY A 123 -40.35 -17.67 -8.32
CA GLY A 123 -40.58 -18.99 -8.93
C GLY A 123 -40.14 -19.15 -10.39
N PHE A 124 -38.89 -19.58 -10.61
CA PHE A 124 -38.50 -20.11 -11.91
C PHE A 124 -37.42 -21.24 -11.87
N PHE A 125 -37.11 -21.80 -10.70
CA PHE A 125 -36.12 -22.89 -10.55
C PHE A 125 -36.77 -24.28 -10.54
N LYS A 126 -37.48 -24.69 -11.61
CA LYS A 126 -37.76 -26.12 -11.87
C LYS A 126 -38.32 -26.45 -13.27
N LYS A 127 -37.60 -26.13 -14.35
CA LYS A 127 -37.76 -26.79 -15.68
C LYS A 127 -36.90 -26.08 -16.72
N LEU A 128 -35.65 -26.52 -16.94
CA LEU A 128 -35.07 -26.45 -18.28
C LEU A 128 -33.78 -27.26 -18.53
N PHE A 129 -33.45 -28.30 -17.77
CA PHE A 129 -32.47 -29.29 -18.24
C PHE A 129 -32.88 -30.68 -17.78
N GLY A 130 -34.02 -31.12 -18.32
CA GLY A 130 -34.27 -32.51 -18.68
C GLY A 130 -34.28 -32.58 -20.21
#